data_AF-A0A1S9CAQ2-F1
#
_entry.id   AF-A0A1S9CAQ2-F1
#
_cell.length_a   1.000
_cell.length_b   1.000
_cell.length_c   1.000
_cell.angle_alpha   90.00
_cell.angle_beta   90.00
_cell.angle_gamma   90.00
#
_symmetry.space_group_name_H-M   'P 1'
#
loop_
_entity.id
_entity.type
_entity.pdbx_description
1 polymer ?
#
loop_
_entity_poly.entity_id
_entity_poly.type
_entity_poly.pdbx_seq_one_letter_code
_entity_poly.pdbx_strand_id
1 'polypeptide(L)'
;MVSRSKHKAKLSNKGFMLIECIISCAIISTVMLIATRHLIIMLKYYEEKRIEDIYYSTAENVYNLVTERMGYMREVTNVQYVSVMFGQRKDVTYQDPIEGAVFLQINGYFNDLKDYNDKYVKGSISFHNNPGSAYLRYSQSTAIVEYFDEIEISKTANSGIITIKYKIRGLDEVFYLNIDLLDKGLKLI
;
A
#
# COMPACT_ATOMS: atom_id res chain seq x y z
N MET A 1 -14.40 -92.89 -36.61
CA MET A 1 -15.42 -91.97 -36.09
C MET A 1 -14.69 -90.76 -35.51
N VAL A 2 -14.88 -89.59 -36.12
CA VAL A 2 -14.06 -88.38 -35.91
C VAL A 2 -14.49 -87.68 -34.61
N SER A 3 -13.59 -87.58 -33.63
CA SER A 3 -13.76 -86.67 -32.48
C SER A 3 -13.14 -85.32 -32.83
N ARG A 4 -13.99 -84.31 -33.05
CA ARG A 4 -13.58 -82.92 -33.30
C ARG A 4 -13.13 -82.28 -31.97
N SER A 5 -11.85 -81.96 -31.85
CA SER A 5 -11.36 -81.08 -30.78
C SER A 5 -11.87 -79.66 -31.02
N LYS A 6 -12.60 -79.12 -30.04
CA LYS A 6 -12.96 -77.70 -30.01
C LYS A 6 -11.73 -76.92 -29.57
N HIS A 7 -10.95 -76.41 -30.51
CA HIS A 7 -10.04 -75.29 -30.24
C HIS A 7 -10.89 -74.05 -29.97
N LYS A 8 -11.14 -73.76 -28.69
CA LYS A 8 -11.53 -72.40 -28.27
C LYS A 8 -10.30 -71.51 -28.49
N ALA A 9 -10.37 -70.64 -29.50
CA ALA A 9 -9.41 -69.56 -29.66
C ALA A 9 -9.46 -68.68 -28.41
N LYS A 10 -8.45 -68.79 -27.55
CA LYS A 10 -8.24 -67.89 -26.43
C LYS A 10 -7.66 -66.60 -27.01
N LEU A 11 -8.54 -65.67 -27.40
CA LEU A 11 -8.16 -64.32 -27.78
C LEU A 11 -7.30 -63.72 -26.65
N SER A 12 -6.07 -63.36 -27.00
CA SER A 12 -5.07 -62.87 -26.07
C SER A 12 -5.47 -61.48 -25.57
N ASN A 13 -6.01 -61.41 -24.35
CA ASN A 13 -6.37 -60.16 -23.64
C ASN A 13 -5.19 -59.19 -23.42
N LYS A 14 -3.94 -59.59 -23.72
CA LYS A 14 -2.74 -58.76 -23.50
C LYS A 14 -2.71 -57.51 -24.39
N GLY A 15 -3.23 -57.57 -25.61
CA GLY A 15 -3.27 -56.43 -26.53
C GLY A 15 -4.30 -55.37 -26.13
N PHE A 16 -5.45 -55.81 -25.60
CA PHE A 16 -6.50 -54.92 -25.08
C PHE A 16 -6.02 -54.18 -23.81
N MET A 17 -5.34 -54.90 -22.92
CA MET A 17 -4.77 -54.36 -21.68
C MET A 17 -3.68 -53.29 -21.92
N LEU A 18 -2.90 -53.41 -23.00
CA LEU A 18 -1.89 -52.42 -23.39
C LEU A 18 -2.53 -51.12 -23.90
N ILE A 19 -3.61 -51.22 -24.70
CA ILE A 19 -4.32 -50.05 -25.22
C ILE A 19 -5.02 -49.30 -24.08
N GLU A 20 -5.67 -50.00 -23.15
CA GLU A 20 -6.26 -49.40 -21.95
C GLU A 20 -5.24 -48.67 -21.08
N CYS A 21 -4.02 -49.23 -20.96
CA CYS A 21 -2.92 -48.60 -20.25
C CYS A 21 -2.46 -47.30 -20.94
N ILE A 22 -2.29 -47.31 -22.27
CA ILE A 22 -1.91 -46.11 -23.04
C ILE A 22 -2.97 -45.01 -22.90
N ILE A 23 -4.25 -45.36 -23.03
CA ILE A 23 -5.36 -44.41 -22.89
C ILE A 23 -5.38 -43.83 -21.46
N SER A 24 -5.22 -44.66 -20.44
CA SER A 24 -5.18 -44.21 -19.04
C SER A 24 -4.00 -43.27 -18.78
N CYS A 25 -2.80 -43.60 -19.27
CA CYS A 25 -1.62 -42.75 -19.15
C CYS A 25 -1.80 -41.41 -19.88
N ALA A 26 -2.44 -41.41 -21.06
CA ALA A 26 -2.72 -40.18 -21.82
C ALA A 26 -3.70 -39.28 -21.06
N ILE A 27 -4.78 -39.85 -20.51
CA ILE A 27 -5.76 -39.11 -19.70
C ILE A 27 -5.10 -38.53 -18.45
N ILE A 28 -4.32 -39.33 -17.70
CA ILE A 28 -3.60 -38.86 -16.51
C ILE A 28 -2.64 -37.72 -16.88
N SER A 29 -1.91 -37.85 -17.98
CA SER A 29 -0.99 -36.79 -18.44
C SER A 29 -1.73 -35.50 -18.78
N THR A 30 -2.87 -35.58 -19.47
CA THR A 30 -3.71 -34.41 -19.77
C THR A 30 -4.24 -33.76 -18.50
N VAL A 31 -4.75 -34.55 -17.55
CA VAL A 31 -5.24 -34.06 -16.25
C VAL A 31 -4.12 -33.38 -15.48
N MET A 32 -2.92 -33.97 -15.41
CA MET A 32 -1.76 -33.36 -14.76
C MET A 32 -1.36 -32.04 -15.40
N LEU A 33 -1.40 -31.95 -16.73
CA LEU A 33 -1.04 -30.73 -17.45
C LEU A 33 -2.04 -29.60 -17.19
N ILE A 34 -3.34 -29.90 -17.17
CA ILE A 34 -4.41 -28.97 -16.81
C ILE A 34 -4.26 -28.52 -15.35
N ALA A 35 -4.08 -29.46 -14.43
CA ALA A 35 -3.89 -29.16 -13.00
C ALA A 35 -2.67 -28.28 -12.76
N THR A 36 -1.55 -28.56 -13.43
CA THR A 36 -0.32 -27.76 -13.34
C THR A 36 -0.55 -26.33 -13.83
N ARG A 37 -1.27 -26.17 -14.96
CA ARG A 37 -1.60 -24.85 -15.49
C ARG A 37 -2.47 -24.05 -14.52
N HIS A 38 -3.47 -24.67 -13.90
CA HIS A 38 -4.30 -24.01 -12.88
C HIS A 38 -3.50 -23.65 -11.63
N LEU A 39 -2.60 -24.52 -11.19
CA LEU A 39 -1.72 -24.25 -10.04
C LEU A 39 -0.84 -23.03 -10.29
N ILE A 40 -0.24 -22.90 -11.49
CA ILE A 40 0.56 -21.71 -11.86
C ILE A 40 -0.28 -20.43 -11.82
N ILE A 41 -1.52 -20.48 -12.32
CA ILE A 41 -2.43 -19.31 -12.29
C ILE A 41 -2.74 -18.93 -10.83
N MET A 42 -3.05 -19.91 -9.98
CA MET A 42 -3.36 -19.67 -8.58
C MET A 42 -2.16 -19.11 -7.81
N LEU A 43 -0.95 -19.59 -8.08
CA LEU A 43 0.26 -19.05 -7.46
C LEU A 43 0.49 -17.58 -7.83
N LYS A 44 0.33 -17.23 -9.11
CA LYS A 44 0.44 -15.83 -9.56
C LYS A 44 -0.58 -14.92 -8.89
N TYR A 45 -1.84 -15.35 -8.85
CA TYR A 45 -2.91 -14.61 -8.17
C TYR A 45 -2.59 -14.41 -6.68
N TYR A 46 -2.07 -15.43 -6.01
CA TYR A 46 -1.70 -15.32 -4.60
C TYR A 46 -0.54 -14.35 -4.38
N GLU A 47 0.48 -14.36 -5.25
CA GLU A 47 1.58 -13.40 -5.17
C GLU A 47 1.11 -11.96 -5.38
N GLU A 48 0.24 -11.73 -6.37
CA GLU A 48 -0.38 -10.43 -6.62
C GLU A 48 -1.16 -9.94 -5.40
N LYS A 49 -2.02 -10.80 -4.82
CA LYS A 49 -2.79 -10.46 -3.61
C LYS A 49 -1.91 -10.19 -2.41
N ARG A 50 -0.86 -10.99 -2.19
CA ARG A 50 0.10 -10.74 -1.11
C ARG A 50 0.79 -9.40 -1.26
N ILE A 51 1.14 -8.99 -2.48
CA ILE A 51 1.76 -7.70 -2.76
C ILE A 51 0.77 -6.56 -2.48
N GLU A 52 -0.47 -6.71 -2.93
CA GLU A 52 -1.56 -5.76 -2.66
C GLU A 52 -1.79 -5.57 -1.15
N ASP A 53 -1.84 -6.66 -0.38
CA ASP A 53 -1.99 -6.62 1.09
C ASP A 53 -0.83 -5.85 1.77
N ILE A 54 0.41 -6.00 1.27
CA ILE A 54 1.56 -5.23 1.76
C ILE A 54 1.35 -3.73 1.51
N TYR A 55 0.82 -3.35 0.34
CA TYR A 55 0.55 -1.94 0.03
C TYR A 55 -0.59 -1.36 0.88
N TYR A 56 -1.65 -2.11 1.15
CA TYR A 56 -2.70 -1.67 2.07
C TYR A 56 -2.19 -1.52 3.50
N SER A 57 -1.39 -2.46 4.00
CA SER A 57 -0.76 -2.33 5.32
C SER A 57 0.15 -1.10 5.39
N THR A 58 0.83 -0.78 4.28
CA THR A 58 1.65 0.43 4.17
C THR A 58 0.78 1.69 4.29
N ALA A 59 -0.38 1.75 3.61
CA ALA A 59 -1.31 2.86 3.74
C ALA A 59 -1.82 3.05 5.17
N GLU A 60 -2.10 1.96 5.88
CA GLU A 60 -2.54 1.96 7.27
C GLU A 60 -1.44 2.46 8.22
N ASN A 61 -0.20 2.03 8.02
CA ASN A 61 0.96 2.48 8.81
C ASN A 61 1.15 4.00 8.71
N VAL A 62 0.91 4.59 7.53
CA VAL A 62 0.96 6.05 7.33
C VAL A 62 -0.11 6.74 8.14
N TYR A 63 -1.35 6.28 8.01
CA TYR A 63 -2.48 6.83 8.74
C TYR A 63 -2.23 6.78 10.25
N ASN A 64 -1.82 5.61 10.75
CA ASN A 64 -1.55 5.39 12.16
C ASN A 64 -0.40 6.26 12.66
N LEU A 65 0.72 6.31 11.93
CA LEU A 65 1.87 7.13 12.34
C LEU A 65 1.51 8.61 12.40
N VAL A 66 0.87 9.15 11.35
CA VAL A 66 0.53 10.58 11.31
C VAL A 66 -0.48 10.91 12.40
N THR A 67 -1.54 10.12 12.54
CA THR A 67 -2.58 10.34 13.56
C THR A 67 -2.00 10.26 14.97
N GLU A 68 -1.17 9.26 15.24
CA GLU A 68 -0.49 9.10 16.53
C GLU A 68 0.43 10.30 16.82
N ARG A 69 1.29 10.69 15.88
CA ARG A 69 2.22 11.81 16.07
C ARG A 69 1.49 13.15 16.19
N MET A 70 0.38 13.35 15.47
CA MET A 70 -0.48 14.51 15.67
C MET A 70 -1.14 14.50 17.07
N GLY A 71 -1.46 13.33 17.62
CA GLY A 71 -1.91 13.17 19.00
C GLY A 71 -0.86 13.64 20.03
N TYR A 72 0.41 13.32 19.81
CA TYR A 72 1.52 13.80 20.65
C TYR A 72 1.91 15.26 20.38
N MET A 73 1.45 15.86 19.30
CA MET A 73 1.74 17.25 18.96
C MET A 73 0.97 18.20 19.87
N ARG A 74 1.72 18.95 20.68
CA ARG A 74 1.21 19.96 21.59
C ARG A 74 0.79 21.23 20.86
N GLU A 75 1.66 21.70 19.98
CA GLU A 75 1.49 22.97 19.29
C GLU A 75 2.12 22.88 17.90
N VAL A 76 1.35 23.29 16.89
CA VAL A 76 1.74 23.43 15.49
C VAL A 76 2.35 24.81 15.32
N THR A 77 3.63 24.85 14.97
CA THR A 77 4.32 26.12 14.69
C THR A 77 4.14 26.59 13.25
N ASN A 78 4.06 25.65 12.31
CA ASN A 78 3.68 25.89 10.92
C ASN A 78 3.40 24.59 10.18
N VAL A 79 2.58 24.69 9.15
CA VAL A 79 2.36 23.63 8.15
C VAL A 79 2.78 24.18 6.80
N GLN A 80 3.58 23.45 6.04
CA GLN A 80 4.17 23.93 4.78
C GLN A 80 3.69 23.15 3.57
N TYR A 81 3.45 23.88 2.50
CA TYR A 81 3.09 23.33 1.19
C TYR A 81 3.81 24.09 0.06
N VAL A 82 3.86 23.50 -1.13
CA VAL A 82 4.32 24.16 -2.36
C VAL A 82 3.11 24.43 -3.24
N SER A 83 2.89 25.70 -3.56
CA SER A 83 1.88 26.10 -4.53
C SER A 83 2.33 25.68 -5.94
N VAL A 84 1.54 24.83 -6.60
CA VAL A 84 1.80 24.37 -7.98
C VAL A 84 1.99 25.54 -8.94
N MET A 85 1.21 26.62 -8.76
CA MET A 85 1.27 27.82 -9.62
C MET A 85 2.55 28.67 -9.48
N PHE A 86 3.24 28.62 -8.33
CA PHE A 86 4.32 29.58 -8.03
C PHE A 86 5.65 28.91 -7.62
N GLY A 87 5.66 27.60 -7.37
CA GLY A 87 6.86 26.87 -6.91
C GLY A 87 7.40 27.34 -5.55
N GLN A 88 6.70 28.23 -4.85
CA GLN A 88 7.12 28.79 -3.57
C GLN A 88 6.54 28.00 -2.40
N ARG A 89 7.37 27.84 -1.36
CA ARG A 89 6.95 27.30 -0.06
C ARG A 89 6.06 28.32 0.63
N LYS A 90 4.88 27.90 1.07
CA LYS A 90 3.93 28.70 1.82
C LYS A 90 3.55 28.00 3.12
N ASP A 91 3.25 28.78 4.15
CA ASP A 91 2.66 28.29 5.38
C ASP A 91 1.12 28.22 5.22
N VAL A 92 0.47 27.21 5.82
CA VAL A 92 -0.99 27.17 5.96
C VAL A 92 -1.43 28.19 7.01
N THR A 93 -2.40 29.02 6.64
CA THR A 93 -3.05 30.02 7.50
C THR A 93 -4.50 29.62 7.72
N TYR A 94 -5.15 30.16 8.75
CA TYR A 94 -6.57 29.87 8.99
C TYR A 94 -7.48 30.41 7.87
N GLN A 95 -7.16 31.59 7.33
CA GLN A 95 -8.01 32.36 6.44
C GLN A 95 -8.02 31.80 5.02
N ASP A 96 -6.86 31.45 4.47
CA ASP A 96 -6.73 31.15 3.05
C ASP A 96 -7.18 29.73 2.72
N PRO A 97 -7.90 29.53 1.59
CA PRO A 97 -8.15 28.19 1.06
C PRO A 97 -6.88 27.61 0.41
N ILE A 98 -6.81 26.29 0.37
CA ILE A 98 -5.75 25.55 -0.32
C ILE A 98 -6.43 24.48 -1.18
N GLU A 99 -6.07 24.41 -2.44
CA GLU A 99 -6.62 23.44 -3.39
C GLU A 99 -5.47 22.74 -4.13
N GLY A 100 -5.39 21.41 -4.01
CA GLY A 100 -4.47 20.57 -4.80
C GLY A 100 -3.00 20.98 -4.71
N ALA A 101 -2.54 21.46 -3.55
CA ALA A 101 -1.15 21.91 -3.40
C ALA A 101 -0.27 20.78 -2.89
N VAL A 102 1.03 20.79 -3.19
CA VAL A 102 1.93 19.72 -2.75
C VAL A 102 2.25 19.89 -1.28
N PHE A 103 1.87 18.91 -0.45
CA PHE A 103 2.19 18.92 0.97
C PHE A 103 3.68 18.69 1.21
N LEU A 104 4.28 19.39 2.18
CA LEU A 104 5.68 19.16 2.56
C LEU A 104 5.80 18.61 3.97
N GLN A 105 5.33 19.38 4.96
CA GLN A 105 5.55 19.03 6.36
C GLN A 105 4.65 19.80 7.33
N ILE A 106 4.43 19.22 8.50
CA ILE A 106 3.92 19.90 9.70
C ILE A 106 5.07 20.00 10.69
N ASN A 107 5.35 21.18 11.22
CA ASN A 107 6.31 21.36 12.30
C ASN A 107 5.61 21.80 13.58
N GLY A 108 6.05 21.25 14.71
CA GLY A 108 5.43 21.52 15.99
C GLY A 108 6.28 21.10 17.17
N TYR A 109 5.82 21.41 18.38
CA TYR A 109 6.35 20.87 19.62
C TYR A 109 5.59 19.59 19.97
N PHE A 110 6.31 18.55 20.34
CA PHE A 110 5.74 17.25 20.70
C PHE A 110 5.91 17.00 22.20
N ASN A 111 4.92 16.36 22.81
CA ASN A 111 4.92 16.08 24.24
C ASN A 111 5.99 15.05 24.65
N ASP A 112 6.40 14.19 23.71
CA ASP A 112 7.37 13.11 23.88
C ASP A 112 8.80 13.50 23.45
N LEU A 113 9.00 14.68 22.84
CA LEU A 113 10.32 15.17 22.46
C LEU A 113 10.83 16.24 23.43
N LYS A 114 11.83 15.87 24.23
CA LYS A 114 12.53 16.78 25.14
C LYS A 114 14.04 16.75 24.90
N ASP A 115 14.70 17.87 25.15
CA ASP A 115 16.15 17.97 25.15
C ASP A 115 16.75 17.46 26.47
N TYR A 116 18.08 17.47 26.58
CA TYR A 116 18.80 17.10 27.80
C TYR A 116 18.46 17.95 29.03
N ASN A 117 17.78 19.09 28.84
CA ASN A 117 17.35 20.00 29.91
C ASN A 117 15.83 19.91 30.15
N ASP A 118 15.17 18.84 29.71
CA ASP A 118 13.72 18.61 29.82
C ASP A 118 12.83 19.64 29.09
N LYS A 119 13.39 20.43 28.17
CA LYS A 119 12.64 21.39 27.37
C LYS A 119 12.09 20.74 26.12
N TYR A 120 10.86 21.09 25.76
CA TYR A 120 10.23 20.60 24.53
C TYR A 120 11.02 21.00 23.29
N VAL A 121 11.31 20.02 22.43
CA VAL A 121 12.04 20.22 21.19
C VAL A 121 11.07 20.32 20.02
N LYS A 122 11.37 21.24 19.10
CA LYS A 122 10.63 21.36 17.86
C LYS A 122 10.92 20.17 16.95
N GLY A 123 9.87 19.52 16.50
CA GLY A 123 9.92 18.44 15.54
C GLY A 123 9.17 18.72 14.24
N SER A 124 9.17 17.73 13.35
CA SER A 124 8.50 17.76 12.06
C SER A 124 7.94 16.39 11.69
N ILE A 125 6.76 16.38 11.09
CA ILE A 125 6.21 15.27 10.31
C ILE A 125 6.31 15.71 8.86
N SER A 126 7.23 15.11 8.11
CA SER A 126 7.56 15.53 6.75
C SER A 126 7.27 14.39 5.78
N PHE A 127 6.61 14.71 4.67
CA PHE A 127 6.47 13.80 3.55
C PHE A 127 7.40 14.27 2.44
N HIS A 128 8.21 13.34 1.95
CA HIS A 128 9.10 13.60 0.83
C HIS A 128 8.56 12.87 -0.38
N ASN A 129 8.29 13.60 -1.47
CA ASN A 129 7.95 13.00 -2.75
C ASN A 129 9.19 13.06 -3.66
N ASN A 130 10.02 12.02 -3.60
CA ASN A 130 11.11 11.81 -4.55
C ASN A 130 10.75 10.66 -5.48
N PRO A 131 10.99 10.78 -6.80
CA PRO A 131 10.87 9.66 -7.72
C PRO A 131 11.69 8.46 -7.22
N GLY A 132 11.00 7.38 -6.87
CA GLY A 132 11.61 6.14 -6.38
C GLY A 132 12.00 6.10 -4.90
N SER A 133 11.83 7.18 -4.11
CA SER A 133 12.16 7.21 -2.67
C SER A 133 11.30 8.19 -1.89
N ALA A 134 9.98 8.06 -2.00
CA ALA A 134 9.09 8.79 -1.11
C ALA A 134 9.15 8.20 0.30
N TYR A 135 9.15 9.04 1.34
CA TYR A 135 9.21 8.60 2.73
C TYR A 135 8.54 9.58 3.69
N LEU A 136 8.10 9.05 4.84
CA LEU A 136 7.52 9.79 5.94
C LEU A 136 8.55 9.90 7.07
N ARG A 137 8.95 11.12 7.42
CA ARG A 137 9.94 11.36 8.46
C ARG A 137 9.33 12.05 9.65
N TYR A 138 9.61 11.53 10.85
CA TYR A 138 9.33 12.20 12.11
C TYR A 138 10.66 12.50 12.82
N SER A 139 11.08 13.77 12.91
CA SER A 139 12.21 14.32 13.71
C SER A 139 13.47 13.51 14.03
N GLN A 140 13.34 12.32 14.62
CA GLN A 140 14.43 11.43 15.03
C GLN A 140 14.28 9.98 14.52
N SER A 141 13.14 9.64 13.91
CA SER A 141 12.85 8.35 13.29
C SER A 141 12.43 8.54 11.83
N THR A 142 13.09 7.80 10.95
CA THR A 142 12.62 7.68 9.56
C THR A 142 11.76 6.43 9.49
N ALA A 143 10.45 6.61 9.41
CA ALA A 143 9.61 5.53 8.90
C ALA A 143 9.79 5.55 7.39
N ILE A 144 10.66 4.68 6.88
CA ILE A 144 10.75 4.48 5.43
C ILE A 144 9.47 3.74 5.03
N VAL A 145 8.44 4.52 4.75
CA VAL A 145 7.25 4.06 4.07
C VAL A 145 7.54 4.28 2.59
N GLU A 146 8.02 3.23 1.92
CA GLU A 146 8.24 3.25 0.48
C GLU A 146 6.88 3.30 -0.24
N TYR A 147 6.86 3.66 -1.54
CA TYR A 147 5.67 3.61 -2.41
C TYR A 147 4.65 4.76 -2.29
N PHE A 148 5.03 6.04 -2.31
CA PHE A 148 4.08 7.12 -2.59
C PHE A 148 4.32 7.74 -3.97
N ASP A 149 3.23 8.13 -4.64
CA ASP A 149 3.29 8.81 -5.93
C ASP A 149 2.77 10.27 -5.85
N GLU A 150 1.77 10.56 -5.01
CA GLU A 150 1.14 11.89 -4.95
C GLU A 150 0.72 12.22 -3.52
N ILE A 151 0.99 13.46 -3.08
CA ILE A 151 0.56 13.99 -1.79
C ILE A 151 0.09 15.42 -1.97
N GLU A 152 -1.22 15.60 -1.88
CA GLU A 152 -1.87 16.89 -1.98
C GLU A 152 -2.42 17.30 -0.62
N ILE A 153 -2.38 18.59 -0.33
CA ILE A 153 -3.10 19.19 0.78
C ILE A 153 -4.21 20.07 0.23
N SER A 154 -5.36 20.01 0.90
CA SER A 154 -6.48 20.90 0.67
C SER A 154 -7.06 21.39 1.99
N LYS A 155 -7.70 22.55 1.93
CA LYS A 155 -8.31 23.23 3.06
C LYS A 155 -9.33 24.26 2.58
N THR A 156 -10.48 24.32 3.24
CA THR A 156 -11.45 25.40 3.04
C THR A 156 -11.00 26.68 3.76
N ALA A 157 -11.39 27.85 3.26
CA ALA A 157 -11.15 29.12 3.95
C ALA A 157 -11.79 29.11 5.36
N ASN A 158 -11.16 29.80 6.32
CA ASN A 158 -11.63 29.91 7.72
C ASN A 158 -11.88 28.56 8.41
N SER A 159 -10.91 27.64 8.32
CA SER A 159 -11.00 26.29 8.89
C SER A 159 -9.68 25.85 9.50
N GLY A 160 -9.74 25.20 10.67
CA GLY A 160 -8.57 24.51 11.24
C GLY A 160 -8.29 23.16 10.59
N ILE A 161 -9.22 22.65 9.78
CA ILE A 161 -9.16 21.30 9.22
C ILE A 161 -8.40 21.33 7.89
N ILE A 162 -7.35 20.52 7.82
CA ILE A 162 -6.61 20.24 6.59
C ILE A 162 -6.86 18.79 6.18
N THR A 163 -6.95 18.56 4.88
CA THR A 163 -7.07 17.23 4.29
C THR A 163 -5.82 16.94 3.48
N ILE A 164 -5.07 15.91 3.89
CA ILE A 164 -3.93 15.36 3.15
C ILE A 164 -4.44 14.18 2.34
N LYS A 165 -4.44 14.32 1.02
CA LYS A 165 -4.73 13.27 0.06
C LYS A 165 -3.42 12.61 -0.34
N TYR A 166 -3.35 11.28 -0.29
CA TYR A 166 -2.14 10.54 -0.69
C TYR A 166 -2.46 9.27 -1.47
N LYS A 167 -1.55 8.89 -2.37
CA LYS A 167 -1.65 7.65 -3.16
C LYS A 167 -0.44 6.74 -2.92
N ILE A 168 -0.72 5.47 -2.63
CA ILE A 168 0.30 4.43 -2.55
C ILE A 168 0.52 3.83 -3.93
N ARG A 169 1.78 3.74 -4.36
CA ARG A 169 2.15 3.12 -5.65
C ARG A 169 1.72 1.66 -5.65
N GLY A 170 1.07 1.25 -6.73
CA GLY A 170 0.57 -0.13 -6.88
C GLY A 170 -0.86 -0.32 -6.38
N LEU A 171 -1.48 0.69 -5.77
CA LEU A 171 -2.91 0.74 -5.51
C LEU A 171 -3.57 1.77 -6.41
N ASP A 172 -4.79 1.48 -6.87
CA ASP A 172 -5.61 2.45 -7.61
C ASP A 172 -6.32 3.44 -6.67
N GLU A 173 -6.50 3.04 -5.41
CA GLU A 173 -7.18 3.82 -4.39
C GLU A 173 -6.40 5.07 -3.97
N VAL A 174 -7.17 6.07 -3.56
CA VAL A 174 -6.67 7.33 -3.00
C VAL A 174 -7.09 7.41 -1.55
N PHE A 175 -6.13 7.65 -0.67
CA PHE A 175 -6.35 7.75 0.76
C PHE A 175 -6.42 9.21 1.21
N TYR A 176 -7.15 9.44 2.29
CA TYR A 176 -7.38 10.77 2.85
C TYR A 176 -7.12 10.77 4.35
N LEU A 177 -6.44 11.80 4.82
CA LEU A 177 -6.18 12.03 6.22
C LEU A 177 -6.61 13.46 6.59
N ASN A 178 -7.57 13.55 7.51
CA ASN A 178 -8.09 14.82 8.00
C ASN A 178 -7.44 15.16 9.33
N ILE A 179 -6.83 16.34 9.43
CA ILE A 179 -6.19 16.82 10.65
C ILE A 179 -6.87 18.11 11.07
N ASP A 180 -7.34 18.15 12.31
CA ASP A 180 -7.81 19.38 12.93
C ASP A 180 -6.64 20.08 13.65
N LEU A 181 -6.36 21.32 13.23
CA LEU A 181 -5.31 22.17 13.77
C LEU A 181 -5.84 23.33 14.61
N LEU A 182 -7.17 23.47 14.76
CA LEU A 182 -7.78 24.64 15.41
C LEU A 182 -7.26 24.85 16.84
N ASP A 183 -7.27 23.78 17.64
CA ASP A 183 -6.79 23.79 19.02
C ASP A 183 -5.28 23.61 19.16
N LYS A 184 -4.57 23.46 18.03
CA LYS A 184 -3.13 23.21 18.00
C LYS A 184 -2.32 24.44 17.60
N GLY A 185 -2.93 25.62 17.47
CA GLY A 185 -2.19 26.86 17.24
C GLY A 185 -1.98 27.24 15.77
N LEU A 186 -2.94 26.92 14.90
CA LEU A 186 -2.89 27.39 13.51
C LEU A 186 -2.80 28.93 13.47
N LYS A 187 -1.86 29.46 12.68
CA LYS A 187 -1.64 30.91 12.56
C LYS A 187 -2.90 31.61 12.03
N LEU A 188 -3.40 32.57 12.81
CA LEU A 188 -4.35 33.59 12.39
C LEU A 188 -3.53 34.76 11.82
N ILE A 189 -3.62 35.03 10.52
CA ILE A 189 -3.00 36.24 9.91
C ILE A 189 -4.06 37.31 9.68
#